data_AF-A0A9R0QIB8-F1
#
_entry.id   AF-A0A9R0QIB8-F1
#
_cell.length_a   1.000
_cell.length_b   1.000
_cell.length_c   1.000
_cell.angle_alpha   90.00
_cell.angle_beta   90.00
_cell.angle_gamma   90.00
#
_symmetry.space_group_name_H-M   'P 1'
#
loop_
_entity.id
_entity.type
_entity.pdbx_description
1 polymer ?
#
loop_
_entity_poly.entity_id
_entity_poly.type
_entity_poly.pdbx_seq_one_letter_code
_entity_poly.pdbx_strand_id
1 'polypeptide(L)'
;MCVVQVDCPCAPSDKVGINSVQRAYEEILPMRAMKMSWVPYVPLEDRLSRIEGLKTKIFTLHCSQRRSALKHLKTEQVKKFDYCMPCKLH
;
A
#
# COMPACT_ATOMS: atom_id res chain seq x y z
N MET A 1 2.49 -1.70 10.02
CA MET A 1 3.00 -0.75 9.02
C MET A 1 4.18 -1.43 8.36
N CYS A 2 4.06 -1.84 7.11
CA CYS A 2 5.18 -2.30 6.31
C CYS A 2 5.62 -1.11 5.45
N VAL A 3 6.87 -0.68 5.60
CA VAL A 3 7.43 0.40 4.78
C VAL A 3 8.13 -0.27 3.60
N VAL A 4 7.57 -0.10 2.41
CA VAL A 4 8.21 -0.54 1.17
C VAL A 4 8.81 0.69 0.51
N GLN A 5 10.14 0.75 0.43
CA GLN A 5 10.84 1.80 -0.31
C GLN A 5 10.92 1.38 -1.77
N VAL A 6 10.34 2.18 -2.66
CA VAL A 6 10.48 2.03 -4.10
C VAL A 6 11.25 3.24 -4.61
N ASP A 7 12.47 3.01 -5.13
CA ASP A 7 13.21 4.03 -5.85
C ASP A 7 12.73 4.03 -7.31
N CYS A 8 11.83 4.96 -7.64
CA CYS A 8 11.24 5.06 -8.97
C CYS A 8 11.16 6.52 -9.40
N PRO A 9 11.48 6.86 -10.67
CA PRO A 9 11.35 8.23 -11.17
C PRO A 9 9.88 8.71 -11.27
N CYS A 10 8.92 7.80 -11.15
CA CYS A 10 7.48 8.05 -11.21
C CYS A 10 6.74 7.29 -10.10
N ALA A 11 5.45 7.62 -9.89
CA ALA A 11 4.63 6.91 -8.90
C ALA A 11 4.59 5.40 -9.24
N PRO A 12 4.80 4.50 -8.25
CA PRO A 12 4.82 3.06 -8.53
C PRO A 12 3.46 2.54 -9.01
N SER A 13 3.41 1.29 -9.46
CA SER A 13 2.19 0.66 -10.00
C SER A 13 0.99 0.87 -9.08
N ASP A 14 -0.18 1.13 -9.69
CA ASP A 14 -1.47 1.23 -9.00
C ASP A 14 -2.10 -0.15 -8.70
N LYS A 15 -1.31 -1.23 -8.84
CA LYS A 15 -1.73 -2.61 -8.62
C LYS A 15 -0.96 -3.26 -7.46
N VAL A 16 -1.65 -4.14 -6.75
CA VAL A 16 -1.10 -4.98 -5.68
C VAL A 16 -1.30 -6.45 -6.05
N GLY A 17 -0.25 -7.23 -5.87
CA GLY A 17 -0.28 -8.68 -5.93
C GLY A 17 -0.60 -9.24 -4.54
N ILE A 18 -1.45 -10.26 -4.47
CA ILE A 18 -1.73 -10.99 -3.24
C ILE A 18 -1.03 -12.34 -3.36
N ASN A 19 0.08 -12.48 -2.64
CA ASN A 19 0.89 -13.71 -2.60
C ASN A 19 0.71 -14.38 -1.24
N SER A 20 -0.33 -15.21 -1.13
CA SER A 20 -0.50 -16.09 0.03
C SER A 20 0.24 -17.41 -0.21
N VAL A 21 1.02 -17.87 0.76
CA VAL A 21 1.75 -19.16 0.71
C VAL A 21 0.81 -20.34 0.44
N GLN A 22 -0.48 -20.20 0.75
CA GLN A 22 -1.51 -21.22 0.54
C GLN A 22 -2.15 -21.18 -0.86
N ARG A 23 -1.81 -20.19 -1.69
CA ARG A 23 -2.43 -19.97 -3.01
C ARG A 23 -1.42 -20.25 -4.11
N ALA A 24 -1.82 -21.05 -5.09
CA ALA A 24 -0.97 -21.44 -6.21
C ALA A 24 -0.76 -20.34 -7.26
N TYR A 25 -1.57 -19.27 -7.23
CA TYR A 25 -1.53 -18.18 -8.20
C TYR A 25 -1.56 -16.82 -7.51
N GLU A 26 -0.82 -15.87 -8.08
CA GLU A 26 -0.84 -14.47 -7.69
C GLU A 26 -2.15 -13.83 -8.17
N GLU A 27 -2.91 -13.21 -7.25
CA GLU A 27 -4.08 -12.40 -7.60
C GLU A 27 -3.64 -10.93 -7.68
N ILE A 28 -3.69 -10.33 -8.87
CA ILE A 28 -3.37 -8.91 -9.08
C ILE A 28 -4.66 -8.08 -9.01
N LEU A 29 -4.72 -7.14 -8.07
CA LEU A 29 -5.84 -6.24 -7.88
C LEU A 29 -5.41 -4.78 -7.99
N PRO A 30 -6.29 -3.89 -8.49
CA PRO A 30 -6.03 -2.46 -8.42
C PRO A 30 -6.10 -1.99 -6.96
N MET A 31 -5.15 -1.15 -6.52
CA MET A 31 -5.04 -0.65 -5.14
C MET A 31 -6.34 -0.04 -4.62
N ARG A 32 -7.07 0.68 -5.47
CA ARG A 32 -8.39 1.26 -5.15
C ARG A 32 -9.40 0.23 -4.64
N ALA A 33 -9.39 -1.00 -5.18
CA ALA A 33 -10.28 -2.07 -4.74
C ALA A 33 -9.97 -2.55 -3.31
N MET A 34 -8.71 -2.38 -2.88
CA MET A 34 -8.25 -2.67 -1.53
C MET A 34 -8.20 -1.43 -0.62
N LYS A 35 -8.76 -0.30 -1.05
CA LYS A 35 -8.70 0.99 -0.32
C LYS A 35 -7.25 1.42 0.00
N MET A 36 -6.32 1.08 -0.88
CA MET A 36 -4.91 1.43 -0.78
C MET A 36 -4.55 2.51 -1.80
N SER A 37 -3.53 3.29 -1.48
CA SER A 37 -2.96 4.30 -2.37
C SER A 37 -1.51 4.61 -1.99
N TRP A 38 -0.71 5.02 -2.98
CA TRP A 38 0.57 5.65 -2.70
C TRP A 38 0.36 7.02 -2.06
N VAL A 39 1.11 7.30 -1.00
CA VAL A 39 1.20 8.63 -0.40
C VAL A 39 2.68 9.00 -0.26
N PRO A 40 3.05 10.27 -0.47
CA PRO A 40 4.42 10.72 -0.21
C PRO A 40 4.86 10.32 1.20
N TYR A 41 6.10 9.84 1.33
CA TYR A 41 6.67 9.60 2.66
C TYR A 41 6.90 10.95 3.35
N VAL A 42 6.37 11.12 4.55
CA VAL A 42 6.60 12.29 5.40
C VAL A 42 7.41 11.84 6.62
N PRO A 43 8.69 12.25 6.73
CA PRO A 43 9.50 12.02 7.93
C PRO A 43 8.79 12.50 9.19
N LEU A 44 9.02 11.84 10.32
CA LEU A 44 8.33 12.18 11.58
C LEU A 44 8.64 13.62 12.01
N GLU A 45 9.88 14.07 11.80
CA GLU A 45 10.32 15.44 12.10
C GLU A 45 9.54 16.51 11.30
N ASP A 46 9.13 16.18 10.08
CA ASP A 46 8.48 17.10 9.14
C ASP A 46 6.94 17.06 9.21
N ARG A 47 6.33 16.24 10.08
CA ARG A 47 4.87 16.12 10.16
C ARG A 47 4.14 17.40 10.58
N LEU A 48 4.85 18.36 11.16
CA LEU A 48 4.32 19.65 11.60
C LEU A 48 4.52 20.76 10.55
N SER A 49 5.42 20.58 9.57
CA SER A 49 5.63 21.53 8.50
C SER A 49 4.65 21.23 7.35
N ARG A 50 4.00 22.28 6.85
CA ARG A 50 2.93 22.20 5.85
C ARG A 50 3.42 21.42 4.61
N ILE A 51 2.79 20.27 4.35
CA ILE A 51 3.15 19.22 3.38
C ILE A 51 3.19 19.71 1.91
N GLU A 52 2.76 20.95 1.63
CA GLU A 52 2.60 21.52 0.28
C GLU A 52 3.89 21.69 -0.55
N GLY A 53 5.08 21.37 -0.02
CA GLY A 53 6.36 21.57 -0.72
C GLY A 53 7.25 20.33 -0.86
N LEU A 54 6.89 19.18 -0.30
CA LEU A 54 7.77 18.01 -0.26
C LEU A 54 7.82 17.30 -1.63
N LYS A 55 8.82 17.67 -2.46
CA LYS A 55 9.21 16.92 -3.66
C LYS A 55 9.97 15.64 -3.26
N THR A 56 9.31 14.71 -2.58
CA THR A 56 9.92 13.43 -2.20
C THR A 56 9.79 12.42 -3.33
N LYS A 57 10.88 11.72 -3.64
CA LYS A 57 10.86 10.54 -4.53
C LYS A 57 10.46 9.25 -3.80
N ILE A 58 10.17 9.35 -2.50
CA ILE A 58 9.82 8.21 -1.65
C ILE A 58 8.30 8.22 -1.44
N PHE A 59 7.68 7.08 -1.70
CA PHE A 59 6.26 6.85 -1.49
C PHE A 59 6.05 5.69 -0.52
N THR A 60 4.98 5.76 0.25
CA THR A 60 4.53 4.67 1.13
C THR A 60 3.16 4.18 0.69
N LEU A 61 2.93 2.87 0.77
CA LEU A 61 1.62 2.30 0.52
C LEU A 61 0.76 2.50 1.77
N HIS A 62 -0.31 3.27 1.63
CA HIS A 62 -1.24 3.57 2.71
C HIS A 62 -2.56 2.83 2.50
N CYS A 63 -3.06 2.17 3.54
CA CYS A 63 -4.40 1.60 3.58
C CYS A 63 -5.34 2.55 4.34
N SER A 64 -6.37 3.06 3.65
CA SER A 64 -7.38 3.94 4.26
C SER A 64 -8.45 3.18 5.06
N GLN A 65 -8.44 1.85 5.03
CA GLN A 65 -9.39 1.04 5.79
C GLN A 65 -9.03 1.00 7.27
N ARG A 66 -9.94 1.46 8.13
CA ARG A 66 -9.77 1.41 9.59
C ARG A 66 -9.69 -0.03 10.09
N ARG A 67 -8.86 -0.27 11.11
CA ARG A 67 -8.77 -1.58 11.79
C ARG A 67 -10.12 -2.12 12.24
N SER A 68 -11.02 -1.28 12.74
CA SER A 68 -12.37 -1.69 13.13
C SER A 68 -13.20 -2.22 11.95
N ALA A 69 -13.08 -1.59 10.78
CA ALA A 69 -13.77 -2.02 9.57
C ALA A 69 -13.23 -3.35 9.03
N LEU A 70 -11.95 -3.68 9.29
CA LEU A 70 -11.39 -4.98 8.92
C LEU A 70 -11.99 -6.13 9.76
N LYS A 71 -12.37 -5.88 11.02
CA LYS A 71 -12.98 -6.90 11.90
C LYS A 71 -14.32 -7.43 11.39
N HIS A 72 -15.01 -6.66 10.54
CA HIS A 72 -16.31 -7.04 9.97
C HIS A 72 -16.18 -7.72 8.60
N LEU A 73 -14.95 -7.88 8.08
CA LEU A 73 -14.72 -8.60 6.82
C LEU A 73 -14.58 -10.10 7.09
N LYS A 74 -14.92 -10.91 6.07
CA LYS A 74 -14.63 -12.35 6.09
C LYS A 74 -13.12 -12.58 6.23
N THR A 75 -12.71 -13.63 6.94
CA THR A 75 -11.30 -13.96 7.17
C THR A 75 -10.47 -13.98 5.89
N GLU A 76 -11.02 -14.54 4.82
CA GLU A 76 -10.36 -14.61 3.50
C GLU A 76 -10.12 -13.23 2.88
N GLN A 77 -10.99 -12.25 3.15
CA GLN A 77 -10.81 -10.86 2.71
C GLN A 77 -9.76 -10.15 3.57
N VAL A 78 -9.72 -10.42 4.88
CA VAL A 78 -8.71 -9.85 5.79
C VAL A 78 -7.31 -10.32 5.41
N LYS A 79 -7.12 -11.62 5.14
CA LYS A 79 -5.84 -12.18 4.70
C LYS A 79 -5.27 -11.47 3.46
N LYS A 80 -6.11 -10.96 2.55
CA LYS A 80 -5.63 -10.20 1.38
C LYS A 80 -4.82 -8.97 1.79
N PHE A 81 -5.15 -8.34 2.92
CA PHE A 81 -4.40 -7.20 3.45
C PHE A 81 -3.09 -7.59 4.12
N ASP A 82 -2.98 -8.83 4.63
CA ASP A 82 -1.75 -9.33 5.26
C ASP A 82 -0.72 -9.75 4.21
N TYR A 83 -1.19 -10.24 3.05
CA TYR A 83 -0.34 -10.76 1.98
C TYR A 83 -0.24 -9.84 0.75
N CYS A 84 -0.71 -8.59 0.83
CA CYS A 84 -0.61 -7.66 -0.27
C CYS A 84 0.84 -7.15 -0.42
N MET A 85 1.37 -7.26 -1.63
CA MET A 85 2.66 -6.71 -2.02
C MET A 85 2.46 -5.79 -3.23
N PRO A 86 3.09 -4.60 -3.27
CA PRO A 86 3.03 -3.76 -4.46
C PRO A 86 3.63 -4.51 -5.66
N CYS A 87 2.96 -4.47 -6.81
CA CYS A 87 3.53 -5.03 -8.04
C CYS A 87 4.75 -4.20 -8.47
N LYS A 88 5.83 -4.86 -8.92
CA LYS A 88 6.94 -4.16 -9.56
C LYS A 88 6.45 -3.57 -10.89
N LEU A 89 6.89 -2.35 -11.22
CA LEU A 89 6.73 -1.80 -12.57
C LEU A 89 7.38 -2.79 -13.56
N HIS A 90 6.64 -3.19 -14.60
CA HIS A 90 7.25 -3.65 -15.85
C HIS A 90 7.59 -2.43 -16.69
#